data_AF-A0A8T6ZZ59-F1
#
_entry.id   AF-A0A8T6ZZ59-F1
#
_cell.length_a   1.000
_cell.length_b   1.000
_cell.length_c   1.000
_cell.angle_alpha   90.00
_cell.angle_beta   90.00
_cell.angle_gamma   90.00
#
_symmetry.space_group_name_H-M   'P 1'
#
loop_
_entity.id
_entity.type
_entity.pdbx_description
1 polymer ?
#
loop_
_entity_poly.entity_id
_entity_poly.type
_entity_poly.pdbx_seq_one_letter_code
_entity_poly.pdbx_strand_id
1 'polypeptide(L)'
;MLSGDLRYFELLKRTYPSIKAHSHEIGNRTYTNMFAVNAEIKALFNNTPPEQAQRLIDTVMLYCEVSDNFELLYGKLDNIAHIHINHCVKNEYYPVMREAFTKALCETLEISESSELAYAWSYGFGRLSDELIHIEDLIRKHSTESITEEA
;
A
#
# COMPACT_ATOMS: atom_id res chain seq x y z
N MET A 1 -12.26 -15.58 21.88
CA MET A 1 -12.28 -15.23 20.44
C MET A 1 -11.11 -14.30 20.20
N LEU A 2 -10.23 -14.63 19.26
CA LEU A 2 -9.24 -13.67 18.76
C LEU A 2 -10.01 -12.50 18.15
N SER A 3 -9.54 -11.26 18.32
CA SER A 3 -10.15 -10.10 17.65
C SER A 3 -10.13 -10.32 16.12
N GLY A 4 -11.08 -9.72 15.40
CA GLY A 4 -11.17 -9.84 13.94
C GLY A 4 -9.85 -9.51 13.23
N ASP A 5 -9.09 -8.57 13.79
CA ASP A 5 -7.76 -8.15 13.31
C ASP A 5 -6.73 -9.28 13.35
N LEU A 6 -6.64 -10.01 14.47
CA LEU A 6 -5.69 -11.12 14.63
C LEU A 6 -5.95 -12.22 13.59
N ARG A 7 -7.22 -12.52 13.32
CA ARG A 7 -7.61 -13.48 12.28
C ARG A 7 -7.17 -13.03 10.88
N TYR A 8 -7.31 -11.75 10.55
CA TYR A 8 -6.88 -11.22 9.25
C TYR A 8 -5.36 -11.24 9.11
N PHE A 9 -4.59 -10.90 10.15
CA PHE A 9 -3.13 -11.01 10.13
C PHE A 9 -2.66 -12.46 9.96
N GLU A 10 -3.29 -13.43 10.63
CA GLU A 10 -3.01 -14.85 10.41
C GLU A 10 -3.30 -15.27 8.95
N LEU A 11 -4.41 -14.79 8.37
CA LEU A 11 -4.76 -15.11 7.00
C LEU A 11 -3.77 -14.50 6.00
N LEU A 12 -3.33 -13.26 6.21
CA LEU A 12 -2.27 -12.61 5.43
C LEU A 12 -1.00 -13.47 5.45
N LYS A 13 -0.50 -13.84 6.63
CA LYS A 13 0.72 -14.67 6.76
C LYS A 13 0.59 -16.03 6.09
N ARG A 14 -0.58 -16.67 6.20
CA ARG A 14 -0.82 -17.97 5.58
C ARG A 14 -0.89 -17.89 4.05
N THR A 15 -1.36 -16.78 3.50
CA THR A 15 -1.66 -16.63 2.07
C THR A 15 -0.62 -15.84 1.29
N TYR A 16 0.26 -15.07 1.97
CA TYR A 16 1.34 -14.32 1.32
C TYR A 16 2.22 -15.17 0.40
N PRO A 17 2.60 -16.43 0.72
CA PRO A 17 3.47 -17.20 -0.16
C PRO A 17 2.81 -17.52 -1.51
N SER A 18 1.50 -17.82 -1.48
CA SER A 18 0.71 -18.07 -2.68
C SER A 18 0.53 -16.79 -3.50
N ILE A 19 0.27 -15.66 -2.85
CA ILE A 19 0.09 -14.37 -3.53
C ILE A 19 1.39 -13.83 -4.11
N LYS A 20 2.52 -14.10 -3.45
CA LYS A 20 3.86 -13.77 -3.95
C LYS A 20 4.15 -14.44 -5.30
N ALA A 21 3.61 -15.63 -5.57
CA ALA A 21 3.76 -16.27 -6.88
C ALA A 21 3.04 -15.51 -8.02
N HIS A 22 2.04 -14.70 -7.68
CA HIS A 22 1.25 -13.89 -8.60
C HIS A 22 1.58 -12.39 -8.52
N SER A 23 2.65 -12.02 -7.80
CA SER A 23 2.97 -10.64 -7.44
C SER A 23 3.02 -9.69 -8.64
N HIS A 24 3.67 -10.13 -9.71
CA HIS A 24 3.86 -9.32 -10.91
C HIS A 24 2.52 -9.04 -11.62
N GLU A 25 1.66 -10.05 -11.73
CA GLU A 25 0.35 -9.89 -12.35
C GLU A 25 -0.55 -8.96 -11.53
N ILE A 26 -0.61 -9.18 -10.22
CA ILE A 26 -1.41 -8.36 -9.28
C ILE A 26 -0.94 -6.90 -9.34
N GLY A 27 0.38 -6.66 -9.36
CA GLY A 27 0.94 -5.31 -9.47
C GLY A 27 0.48 -4.60 -10.74
N ASN A 28 0.62 -5.24 -11.90
CA ASN A 28 0.22 -4.64 -13.17
C ASN A 28 -1.29 -4.35 -13.21
N ARG A 29 -2.13 -5.31 -12.79
CA ARG A 29 -3.59 -5.12 -12.72
C ARG A 29 -3.99 -4.02 -11.76
N THR A 30 -3.28 -3.87 -10.63
CA THR A 30 -3.53 -2.79 -9.66
C THR A 30 -3.42 -1.42 -10.34
N TYR A 31 -2.35 -1.18 -11.12
CA TYR A 31 -2.18 0.06 -11.86
C TYR A 31 -3.21 0.24 -12.97
N THR A 32 -3.52 -0.82 -13.73
CA THR A 32 -4.58 -0.79 -14.75
C THR A 32 -5.92 -0.39 -14.14
N ASN A 33 -6.31 -1.01 -13.02
CA ASN A 33 -7.56 -0.75 -12.33
C ASN A 33 -7.60 0.67 -11.73
N MET A 34 -6.51 1.11 -11.11
CA MET A 34 -6.42 2.47 -10.54
C MET A 34 -6.55 3.56 -11.63
N PHE A 35 -5.82 3.41 -12.73
CA PHE A 35 -5.82 4.41 -13.81
C PHE A 35 -7.14 4.50 -14.56
N ALA A 36 -7.97 3.45 -14.51
CA ALA A 36 -9.31 3.47 -15.07
C ALA A 36 -10.29 4.31 -14.23
N VAL A 37 -10.02 4.50 -12.93
CA VAL A 37 -10.92 5.17 -11.99
C VAL A 37 -10.61 6.66 -11.83
N ASN A 38 -9.33 7.06 -11.88
CA ASN A 38 -8.94 8.44 -11.60
C ASN A 38 -7.79 8.94 -12.50
N ALA A 39 -8.11 9.91 -13.36
CA ALA A 39 -7.16 10.52 -14.29
C ALA A 39 -6.13 11.43 -13.59
N GLU A 40 -6.47 12.06 -12.46
CA GLU A 40 -5.55 12.86 -11.65
C GLU A 40 -4.47 11.95 -11.05
N ILE A 41 -4.88 10.79 -10.51
CA ILE A 41 -3.94 9.79 -10.02
C ILE A 41 -3.04 9.31 -11.16
N LYS A 42 -3.59 8.99 -12.34
CA LYS A 42 -2.79 8.59 -13.50
C LYS A 42 -1.71 9.62 -13.85
N ALA A 43 -2.01 10.91 -13.75
CA ALA A 43 -1.06 11.98 -14.05
C ALA A 43 0.18 11.98 -13.12
N LEU A 44 0.03 11.53 -11.87
CA LEU A 44 1.15 11.37 -10.93
C LEU A 44 2.17 10.32 -11.41
N PHE A 45 1.75 9.40 -12.27
CA PHE A 45 2.58 8.29 -12.73
C PHE A 45 3.20 8.48 -14.12
N ASN A 46 3.04 9.64 -14.75
CA ASN A 46 3.50 9.88 -16.12
C ASN A 46 5.03 9.73 -16.31
N ASN A 47 5.82 9.89 -15.24
CA ASN A 47 7.29 9.81 -15.28
C ASN A 47 7.85 8.72 -14.36
N THR A 48 7.05 7.72 -14.00
CA THR A 48 7.47 6.69 -13.05
C THR A 48 8.24 5.56 -13.76
N PRO A 49 9.26 4.96 -13.11
CA PRO A 49 9.97 3.82 -13.69
C PRO A 49 9.05 2.64 -13.99
N PRO A 50 9.34 1.81 -15.01
CA PRO A 50 8.53 0.64 -15.34
C PRO A 50 8.45 -0.37 -14.19
N GLU A 51 9.42 -0.38 -13.28
CA GLU A 51 9.45 -1.27 -12.11
C GLU A 51 8.52 -0.82 -10.97
N GLN A 52 7.79 0.30 -11.11
CA GLN A 52 6.94 0.84 -10.04
C GLN A 52 5.87 -0.16 -9.57
N ALA A 53 5.26 -0.90 -10.51
CA ALA A 53 4.30 -1.95 -10.18
C ALA A 53 4.93 -3.02 -9.28
N GLN A 54 6.16 -3.43 -9.58
CA GLN A 54 6.90 -4.39 -8.78
C GLN A 54 7.26 -3.81 -7.40
N ARG A 55 7.71 -2.55 -7.33
CA ARG A 55 8.05 -1.89 -6.06
C ARG A 55 6.88 -1.80 -5.10
N LEU A 56 5.68 -1.52 -5.61
CA LEU A 56 4.45 -1.53 -4.82
C LEU A 56 4.25 -2.91 -4.20
N ILE A 57 4.24 -3.95 -5.03
CA ILE A 57 3.96 -5.30 -4.55
C ILE A 57 5.04 -5.82 -3.62
N ASP A 58 6.32 -5.55 -3.89
CA ASP A 58 7.42 -5.93 -3.00
C ASP A 58 7.26 -5.29 -1.61
N THR A 59 6.73 -4.07 -1.55
CA THR A 59 6.46 -3.38 -0.27
C THR A 59 5.28 -4.02 0.45
N VAL A 60 4.18 -4.32 -0.25
CA VAL A 60 3.02 -5.01 0.33
C VAL A 60 3.39 -6.42 0.82
N MET A 61 4.16 -7.17 0.02
CA MET A 61 4.62 -8.52 0.38
C MET A 61 5.55 -8.47 1.59
N LEU A 62 6.50 -7.54 1.62
CA LEU A 62 7.38 -7.34 2.77
C LEU A 62 6.56 -6.99 4.01
N TYR A 63 5.57 -6.09 3.89
CA TYR A 63 4.67 -5.77 5.01
C TYR A 63 3.96 -7.01 5.55
N CYS A 64 3.43 -7.88 4.68
CA CYS A 64 2.80 -9.11 5.13
C CYS A 64 3.80 -10.05 5.84
N GLU A 65 5.01 -10.17 5.31
CA GLU A 65 6.09 -11.01 5.85
C GLU A 65 6.55 -10.55 7.25
N VAL A 66 6.67 -9.23 7.46
CA VAL A 66 7.15 -8.65 8.73
C VAL A 66 6.06 -7.92 9.52
N SER A 67 4.80 -8.27 9.32
CA SER A 67 3.64 -7.58 9.95
C SER A 67 3.69 -7.55 11.49
N ASP A 68 4.43 -8.45 12.13
CA ASP A 68 4.66 -8.47 13.59
C ASP A 68 5.89 -7.67 14.05
N ASN A 69 6.76 -7.27 13.12
CA ASN A 69 8.01 -6.57 13.40
C ASN A 69 8.14 -5.34 12.49
N PHE A 70 7.33 -4.33 12.82
CA PHE A 70 7.17 -3.14 12.00
C PHE A 70 8.44 -2.29 11.89
N GLU A 71 9.34 -2.36 12.87
CA GLU A 71 10.62 -1.64 12.87
C GLU A 71 11.46 -1.96 11.62
N LEU A 72 11.31 -3.16 11.06
CA LEU A 72 12.00 -3.60 9.84
C LEU A 72 11.53 -2.86 8.57
N LEU A 73 10.34 -2.23 8.62
CA LEU A 73 9.78 -1.48 7.49
C LEU A 73 10.09 0.00 7.54
N TYR A 74 10.41 0.54 8.73
CA TYR A 74 10.44 1.99 8.95
C TYR A 74 11.31 2.73 7.93
N GLY A 75 12.55 2.28 7.72
CA GLY A 75 13.46 2.91 6.75
C GLY A 75 12.97 2.84 5.29
N LYS A 76 12.20 1.81 4.93
CA LYS A 76 11.61 1.70 3.59
C LYS A 76 10.39 2.62 3.46
N LEU A 77 9.54 2.69 4.49
CA LEU A 77 8.35 3.54 4.49
C LEU A 77 8.72 5.02 4.55
N ASP A 78 9.75 5.40 5.30
CA ASP A 78 10.29 6.76 5.34
C ASP A 78 10.70 7.25 3.94
N ASN A 79 11.43 6.43 3.18
CA ASN A 79 11.79 6.74 1.79
C ASN A 79 10.54 6.91 0.90
N ILE A 80 9.58 5.99 1.00
CA ILE A 80 8.33 6.08 0.24
C ILE A 80 7.55 7.34 0.61
N ALA A 81 7.48 7.69 1.90
CA ALA A 81 6.81 8.89 2.39
C ALA A 81 7.43 10.17 1.80
N HIS A 82 8.76 10.26 1.75
CA HIS A 82 9.43 11.37 1.06
C HIS A 82 9.08 11.45 -0.43
N ILE A 83 9.02 10.32 -1.14
CA ILE A 83 8.59 10.28 -2.55
C ILE A 83 7.15 10.78 -2.68
N HIS A 84 6.25 10.30 -1.82
CA HIS A 84 4.84 10.68 -1.82
C HIS A 84 4.63 12.17 -1.58
N ILE A 85 5.32 12.74 -0.59
CA ILE A 85 5.30 14.18 -0.31
C ILE A 85 5.79 14.97 -1.52
N ASN A 86 6.92 14.57 -2.12
CA ASN A 86 7.49 15.26 -3.28
C ASN A 86 6.59 15.20 -4.53
N HIS A 87 5.74 14.17 -4.64
CA HIS A 87 4.77 14.02 -5.73
C HIS A 87 3.36 14.49 -5.34
N CYS A 88 3.21 15.19 -4.19
CA CYS A 88 1.93 15.71 -3.72
C CYS A 88 0.82 14.64 -3.64
N VAL A 89 1.16 13.41 -3.24
CA VAL A 89 0.18 12.35 -2.99
C VAL A 89 -0.75 12.80 -1.87
N LYS A 90 -2.06 12.63 -2.08
CA LYS A 90 -3.11 13.02 -1.15
C LYS A 90 -3.68 11.80 -0.44
N ASN A 91 -4.15 11.99 0.80
CA ASN A 91 -4.78 10.95 1.60
C ASN A 91 -5.98 10.29 0.89
N GLU A 92 -6.71 11.04 0.05
CA GLU A 92 -7.84 10.54 -0.74
C GLU A 92 -7.47 9.51 -1.82
N TYR A 93 -6.19 9.40 -2.19
CA TYR A 93 -5.72 8.42 -3.18
C TYR A 93 -5.48 7.03 -2.59
N TYR A 94 -5.24 6.93 -1.27
CA TYR A 94 -4.99 5.67 -0.59
C TYR A 94 -6.18 4.68 -0.68
N PRO A 95 -7.44 5.11 -0.43
CA PRO A 95 -8.59 4.24 -0.65
C PRO A 95 -8.71 3.74 -2.09
N VAL A 96 -8.45 4.60 -3.09
CA VAL A 96 -8.51 4.23 -4.51
C VAL A 96 -7.46 3.16 -4.84
N MET A 97 -6.25 3.33 -4.33
CA MET A 97 -5.17 2.35 -4.48
C MET A 97 -5.52 1.00 -3.82
N ARG A 98 -6.06 1.03 -2.60
CA ARG A 98 -6.51 -0.17 -1.89
C ARG A 98 -7.61 -0.92 -2.65
N GLU A 99 -8.60 -0.20 -3.18
CA GLU A 99 -9.68 -0.79 -3.98
C GLU A 99 -9.14 -1.42 -5.27
N ALA A 100 -8.26 -0.70 -5.98
CA ALA A 100 -7.62 -1.21 -7.19
C ALA A 100 -6.78 -2.47 -6.93
N PHE A 101 -6.04 -2.50 -5.82
CA PHE A 101 -5.27 -3.66 -5.38
C PHE A 101 -6.18 -4.85 -5.02
N THR A 102 -7.24 -4.60 -4.24
CA THR A 102 -8.19 -5.64 -3.82
C THR A 102 -8.87 -6.27 -5.04
N LYS A 103 -9.29 -5.45 -6.01
CA LYS A 103 -9.85 -5.90 -7.27
C LYS A 103 -8.86 -6.72 -8.08
N ALA A 104 -7.62 -6.24 -8.23
CA ALA A 104 -6.56 -6.97 -8.94
C ALA A 104 -6.28 -8.35 -8.32
N LEU A 105 -6.25 -8.42 -6.99
CA LEU A 105 -6.12 -9.67 -6.25
C LEU A 105 -7.28 -10.63 -6.54
N CYS A 106 -8.52 -10.13 -6.50
CA CYS A 106 -9.70 -10.94 -6.77
C CYS A 106 -9.74 -11.48 -8.21
N GLU A 107 -9.39 -10.64 -9.18
CA GLU A 107 -9.31 -11.01 -10.59
C GLU A 107 -8.22 -12.06 -10.87
N THR A 108 -7.05 -11.92 -10.26
CA THR A 108 -5.93 -12.85 -10.47
C THR A 108 -6.15 -14.20 -9.80
N LEU A 109 -6.79 -14.21 -8.61
CA LEU A 109 -7.07 -15.44 -7.88
C LEU A 109 -8.43 -16.05 -8.21
N GLU A 110 -9.22 -15.39 -9.06
CA GLU A 110 -10.59 -15.78 -9.43
C GLU A 110 -11.51 -15.98 -8.19
N ILE A 111 -11.37 -15.09 -7.20
CA ILE A 111 -12.16 -15.12 -5.95
C ILE A 111 -13.17 -13.97 -5.91
N SER A 112 -14.20 -14.12 -5.07
CA SER A 112 -15.15 -13.03 -4.78
C SER A 112 -14.50 -11.90 -3.96
N GLU A 113 -14.85 -10.65 -4.27
CA GLU A 113 -14.52 -9.49 -3.43
C GLU A 113 -15.14 -9.57 -2.03
N SER A 114 -16.22 -10.34 -1.86
CA SER A 114 -16.83 -10.62 -0.55
C SER A 114 -16.17 -11.78 0.20
N SER A 115 -15.11 -12.36 -0.35
CA SER A 115 -14.38 -13.44 0.34
C SER A 115 -13.62 -12.92 1.56
N GLU A 116 -13.48 -13.78 2.57
CA GLU A 116 -12.66 -13.47 3.75
C GLU A 116 -11.21 -13.15 3.38
N LEU A 117 -10.68 -13.79 2.33
CA LEU A 117 -9.34 -13.52 1.80
C LEU A 117 -9.24 -12.09 1.25
N ALA A 118 -10.20 -11.66 0.41
CA ALA A 118 -10.22 -10.30 -0.11
C ALA A 118 -10.31 -9.26 1.02
N TYR A 119 -11.15 -9.51 2.04
CA TYR A 119 -11.24 -8.63 3.20
C TYR A 119 -9.94 -8.56 4.00
N ALA A 120 -9.27 -9.69 4.26
CA ALA A 120 -8.01 -9.69 4.99
C ALA A 120 -6.90 -8.93 4.25
N TRP A 121 -6.81 -9.09 2.94
CA TRP A 121 -5.84 -8.38 2.10
C TRP A 121 -6.13 -6.89 1.99
N SER A 122 -7.39 -6.51 1.83
CA SER A 122 -7.80 -5.11 1.85
C SER A 122 -7.51 -4.46 3.21
N TYR A 123 -7.79 -5.18 4.31
CA TYR A 123 -7.48 -4.74 5.66
C TYR A 123 -5.98 -4.53 5.88
N GLY A 124 -5.15 -5.51 5.52
CA GLY A 124 -3.69 -5.39 5.64
C GLY A 124 -3.11 -4.24 4.84
N PHE A 125 -3.57 -4.06 3.60
CA PHE A 125 -3.18 -2.91 2.78
C PHE A 125 -3.60 -1.59 3.41
N GLY A 126 -4.80 -1.53 4.00
CA GLY A 126 -5.29 -0.37 4.76
C GLY A 126 -4.39 -0.03 5.93
N ARG A 127 -3.99 -1.03 6.74
CA ARG A 127 -3.07 -0.82 7.87
C ARG A 127 -1.70 -0.30 7.43
N LEU A 128 -1.16 -0.80 6.31
CA LEU A 128 0.07 -0.27 5.71
C LEU A 128 -0.10 1.19 5.25
N SER A 129 -1.26 1.51 4.66
CA SER A 129 -1.59 2.85 4.19
C SER A 129 -1.67 3.84 5.36
N ASP A 130 -2.33 3.44 6.45
CA ASP A 130 -2.47 4.26 7.65
C ASP A 130 -1.11 4.63 8.25
N GLU A 131 -0.16 3.68 8.29
CA GLU A 131 1.19 4.01 8.76
C GLU A 131 1.89 4.98 7.81
N LEU A 132 1.83 4.72 6.51
CA LEU A 132 2.53 5.56 5.56
C LEU A 132 2.02 7.02 5.62
N ILE A 133 0.70 7.21 5.76
CA ILE A 133 0.09 8.52 6.02
C ILE A 133 0.64 9.13 7.33
N HIS A 134 0.73 8.33 8.41
CA HIS A 134 1.27 8.81 9.68
C HIS A 134 2.71 9.32 9.54
N ILE A 135 3.57 8.56 8.86
CA ILE A 135 4.98 8.93 8.62
C ILE A 135 5.06 10.20 7.77
N GLU A 136 4.27 10.30 6.70
CA GLU A 136 4.23 11.52 5.89
C GLU A 136 3.81 12.76 6.69
N ASP A 137 2.82 12.62 7.57
CA ASP A 137 2.37 13.71 8.44
C ASP A 137 3.43 14.14 9.44
N LEU A 138 4.23 13.20 9.97
CA LEU A 138 5.37 13.52 10.82
C LEU A 138 6.44 14.30 10.05
N ILE A 139 6.76 13.90 8.82
CA ILE A 139 7.74 14.60 7.97
C ILE A 139 7.26 16.03 7.67
N ARG A 140 6.01 16.20 7.24
CA ARG A 140 5.43 17.53 6.94
C ARG A 140 5.46 18.47 8.15
N LYS A 141 5.19 17.95 9.36
CA LYS A 141 5.25 18.73 10.61
C LYS A 141 6.67 19.20 10.92
N HIS A 142 7.64 18.30 10.89
CA HIS A 142 9.05 18.65 11.16
C HIS A 142 9.61 19.66 10.16
N SER A 143 9.27 19.54 8.86
CA SER A 143 9.66 20.53 7.86
C SER A 143 9.04 21.91 8.10
N THR A 144 7.87 21.98 8.71
CA THR A 144 7.21 23.26 9.05
C THR A 144 7.85 23.91 10.28
N GLU A 145 8.19 23.10 11.28
CA GLU A 145 8.81 23.57 12.52
C GLU A 145 10.25 24.08 12.31
N SER A 146 11.05 23.42 11.46
CA SER A 146 12.43 23.88 11.17
C SER A 146 12.49 25.21 10.42
N ILE A 147 11.46 25.54 9.62
CA ILE A 147 11.36 26.84 8.94
C ILE A 147 10.99 27.96 9.92
N THR A 148 10.25 27.65 11.00
CA THR A 148 9.83 28.64 11.99
C THR A 148 10.88 28.93 13.08
N GLU A 149 11.86 28.04 13.30
CA GLU A 149 12.95 28.28 14.26
C GLU A 149 14.14 29.06 13.66
N GLU A 150 14.22 29.18 12.34
CA GLU A 150 15.26 29.94 11.64
C GLU A 150 14.79 31.33 11.11
N ALA A 151 13.55 31.73 11.39
CA ALA A 151 12.93 32.99 10.95
C ALA A 151 12.65 33.96 12.11
#